data_AF-A0A3R7EPC7-F1
#
_entry.id   AF-A0A3R7EPC7-F1
#
_cell.length_a   1.000
_cell.length_b   1.000
_cell.length_c   1.000
_cell.angle_alpha   90.00
_cell.angle_beta   90.00
_cell.angle_gamma   90.00
#
_symmetry.space_group_name_H-M   'P 1'
#
loop_
_entity.id
_entity.type
_entity.pdbx_description
1 polymer ?
#
loop_
_entity_poly.entity_id
_entity_poly.type
_entity_poly.pdbx_seq_one_letter_code
_entity_poly.pdbx_strand_id
1 'polypeptide(L)'
;MSILVVDSLGQPMPNIRIDVRSDGLLVKSLTTNVDGTASIHGLIGGEYRISVYVSGRLGETVSVRMHGSKEMRVRLEGYVMVAGHPVGVAQLTGLLSVALITAFSVLALVYKKVTSTRRVEKSL
;
A
#
# COMPACT_ATOMS: atom_id res chain seq x y z
N MET A 1 7.45 -20.31 11.61
CA MET A 1 6.33 -19.49 11.13
C MET A 1 6.77 -18.80 9.84
N SER A 2 5.90 -18.74 8.84
CA SER A 2 6.13 -17.96 7.62
C SER A 2 5.07 -16.85 7.53
N ILE A 3 5.50 -15.63 7.18
CA ILE A 3 4.63 -14.48 6.98
C ILE A 3 4.74 -14.04 5.53
N LEU A 4 3.63 -14.04 4.80
CA LEU A 4 3.51 -13.46 3.48
C LEU A 4 2.85 -12.08 3.59
N VAL A 5 3.54 -11.03 3.17
CA VAL A 5 2.99 -9.68 3.10
C VAL A 5 2.58 -9.37 1.67
N VAL A 6 1.34 -8.94 1.50
CA VAL A 6 0.79 -8.54 0.22
C VAL A 6 0.11 -7.18 0.28
N ASP A 7 0.01 -6.52 -0.85
CA ASP A 7 -0.75 -5.28 -1.00
C ASP A 7 -2.27 -5.56 -1.09
N SER A 8 -3.07 -4.50 -1.23
CA SER A 8 -4.53 -4.59 -1.40
C SER A 8 -4.95 -5.42 -2.62
N LEU A 9 -4.13 -5.49 -3.67
CA LEU A 9 -4.39 -6.30 -4.88
C LEU A 9 -3.88 -7.74 -4.76
N GLY A 10 -3.21 -8.09 -3.67
CA GLY A 10 -2.64 -9.40 -3.42
C GLY A 10 -1.25 -9.61 -4.02
N GLN A 11 -0.60 -8.57 -4.53
CA GLN A 11 0.78 -8.63 -5.00
C GLN A 11 1.75 -8.73 -3.81
N PRO A 12 2.78 -9.58 -3.91
CA PRO A 12 3.79 -9.71 -2.85
C PRO A 12 4.56 -8.41 -2.66
N MET A 13 4.83 -8.05 -1.40
CA MET A 13 5.54 -6.83 -1.05
C MET A 13 6.94 -7.15 -0.52
N PRO A 14 8.00 -6.92 -1.31
CA PRO A 14 9.37 -7.13 -0.87
C PRO A 14 9.90 -5.97 -0.02
N ASN A 15 10.97 -6.20 0.73
CA ASN A 15 11.66 -5.19 1.54
C ASN A 15 10.78 -4.52 2.60
N ILE A 16 9.76 -5.22 3.09
CA ILE A 16 8.86 -4.73 4.14
C ILE A 16 9.38 -5.17 5.51
N ARG A 17 9.52 -4.22 6.43
CA ARG A 17 9.99 -4.50 7.78
C ARG A 17 8.86 -5.08 8.62
N ILE A 18 9.16 -6.14 9.35
CA ILE A 18 8.26 -6.82 10.26
C ILE A 18 8.92 -6.85 11.64
N ASP A 19 8.29 -6.24 12.63
CA ASP A 19 8.68 -6.36 14.03
C ASP A 19 7.74 -7.34 14.74
N VAL A 20 8.30 -8.31 15.43
CA VAL A 20 7.59 -9.30 16.24
C VAL A 20 7.86 -9.01 17.70
N ARG A 21 6.80 -8.70 18.46
CA ARG A 21 6.87 -8.42 19.89
C ARG A 21 6.14 -9.47 20.71
N SER A 22 6.65 -9.78 21.89
CA SER A 22 5.96 -10.58 22.91
C SER A 22 6.00 -9.79 24.20
N ASP A 23 4.84 -9.63 24.86
CA ASP A 23 4.68 -8.79 26.05
C ASP A 23 5.29 -7.37 25.92
N GLY A 24 5.22 -6.81 24.71
CA GLY A 24 5.74 -5.49 24.38
C GLY A 24 7.23 -5.43 24.03
N LEU A 25 8.00 -6.50 24.29
CA LEU A 25 9.43 -6.57 23.97
C LEU A 25 9.66 -7.02 22.53
N LEU A 26 10.62 -6.40 21.84
CA LEU A 26 11.02 -6.80 20.49
C LEU A 26 11.80 -8.11 20.54
N VAL A 27 11.23 -9.16 19.96
CA VAL A 27 11.84 -10.50 19.90
C VAL A 27 12.60 -10.69 18.60
N LYS A 28 12.01 -10.25 17.49
CA LYS A 28 12.62 -10.32 16.15
C LYS A 28 12.24 -9.10 15.32
N SER A 29 13.16 -8.66 14.48
CA SER A 29 12.90 -7.75 13.38
C SER A 29 13.41 -8.40 12.10
N LEU A 30 12.58 -8.44 11.07
CA LEU A 30 12.87 -9.09 9.79
C LEU A 30 12.44 -8.20 8.65
N THR A 31 12.90 -8.55 7.45
CA THR A 31 12.50 -7.89 6.21
C THR A 31 12.00 -8.96 5.24
N THR A 32 10.92 -8.69 4.51
CA THR A 32 10.41 -9.61 3.49
C THR A 32 11.35 -9.74 2.30
N ASN A 33 11.45 -10.95 1.78
CA ASN A 33 12.20 -11.29 0.57
C ASN A 33 11.48 -10.78 -0.70
N VAL A 34 12.09 -11.02 -1.86
CA VAL A 34 11.54 -10.64 -3.19
C VAL A 34 10.14 -11.21 -3.43
N ASP A 35 9.84 -12.38 -2.87
CA ASP A 35 8.53 -13.05 -2.97
C ASP A 35 7.51 -12.56 -1.92
N GLY A 36 7.86 -11.54 -1.13
CA GLY A 36 7.02 -10.98 -0.08
C GLY A 36 6.96 -11.82 1.20
N THR A 37 7.76 -12.89 1.31
CA THR A 37 7.76 -13.77 2.48
C THR A 37 8.85 -13.39 3.49
N ALA A 38 8.59 -13.65 4.76
CA ALA A 38 9.57 -13.62 5.84
C ALA A 38 9.38 -14.83 6.77
N SER A 39 10.44 -15.61 6.93
CA SER A 39 10.42 -16.81 7.78
C SER A 39 11.02 -16.53 9.15
N ILE A 40 10.30 -16.93 10.18
CA ILE A 40 10.71 -16.79 11.58
C ILE A 40 10.89 -18.18 12.18
N HIS A 41 12.10 -18.42 12.67
CA HIS A 41 12.50 -19.65 13.35
C HIS A 41 12.71 -19.39 14.85
N GLY A 42 12.53 -20.42 15.67
CA GLY A 42 12.82 -20.37 17.11
C GLY A 42 11.81 -19.62 17.97
N LEU A 43 10.60 -19.33 17.46
CA LEU A 43 9.53 -18.82 18.30
C LEU A 43 8.94 -19.94 19.16
N ILE A 44 8.88 -19.71 20.47
CA ILE A 44 8.19 -20.59 21.42
C ILE A 44 6.69 -20.28 21.36
N GLY A 45 5.84 -21.24 21.74
CA GLY A 45 4.40 -21.01 21.86
C GLY A 45 4.08 -19.84 22.81
N GLY A 46 3.09 -19.02 22.45
CA GLY A 46 2.75 -17.79 23.19
C GLY A 46 2.01 -16.76 22.34
N GLU A 47 1.71 -15.61 22.92
CA GLU A 47 1.10 -14.47 22.21
C GLU A 47 2.18 -13.55 21.63
N TYR A 48 1.98 -13.18 20.37
CA TYR A 48 2.85 -12.26 19.67
C TYR A 48 2.05 -11.16 18.99
N ARG A 49 2.62 -9.97 18.97
CA ARG A 49 2.15 -8.83 18.19
C ARG A 49 3.12 -8.58 17.04
N ILE A 50 2.60 -8.66 15.82
CA ILE A 50 3.36 -8.53 14.59
C ILE A 50 2.99 -7.18 13.99
N SER A 51 3.95 -6.27 13.92
CA SER A 51 3.79 -4.95 13.33
C SER A 51 4.55 -4.87 12.01
N VAL A 52 3.83 -4.52 10.94
CA VAL A 52 4.37 -4.44 9.59
C VAL A 52 4.57 -2.97 9.24
N TYR A 53 5.75 -2.61 8.75
CA TYR A 53 6.13 -1.24 8.43
C TYR A 53 6.50 -1.09 6.97
N VAL A 54 5.88 -0.11 6.32
CA VAL A 54 6.17 0.30 4.94
C VAL A 54 6.89 1.64 4.99
N SER A 55 8.14 1.68 4.49
CA SER A 55 8.96 2.92 4.48
C SER A 55 9.01 3.63 5.84
N GLY A 56 9.14 2.85 6.92
CA GLY A 56 9.19 3.35 8.30
C GLY A 56 7.84 3.68 8.95
N ARG A 57 6.74 3.71 8.19
CA ARG A 57 5.39 3.95 8.70
C ARG A 57 4.72 2.65 9.08
N LEU A 58 4.00 2.64 10.21
CA LEU A 58 3.19 1.49 10.59
C LEU A 58 2.09 1.28 9.55
N GLY A 59 2.07 0.10 8.92
CA GLY A 59 1.05 -0.31 7.96
C GLY A 59 -0.07 -1.08 8.65
N GLU A 60 0.29 -2.17 9.33
CA GLU A 60 -0.68 -3.10 9.95
C GLU A 60 -0.11 -3.66 11.26
N THR A 61 -0.99 -4.05 12.19
CA THR A 61 -0.59 -4.81 13.39
C THR A 61 -1.53 -5.98 13.62
N VAL A 62 -0.97 -7.17 13.67
CA VAL A 62 -1.70 -8.43 13.85
C VAL A 62 -1.27 -9.11 15.14
N SER A 63 -2.24 -9.46 15.99
CA SER A 63 -1.99 -10.27 17.19
C SER A 63 -2.20 -11.75 16.86
N VAL A 64 -1.23 -12.59 17.20
CA VAL A 64 -1.24 -14.01 16.87
C VAL A 64 -0.79 -14.85 18.06
N ARG A 65 -1.62 -15.83 18.42
CA ARG A 65 -1.20 -16.95 19.27
C ARG A 65 -0.40 -17.95 18.45
N MET A 66 0.86 -18.15 18.83
CA MET A 66 1.75 -19.14 18.24
C MET A 66 1.48 -20.52 18.84
N HIS A 67 1.11 -21.46 17.98
CA HIS A 67 1.00 -22.88 18.34
C HIS A 67 1.49 -23.72 17.15
N GLY A 68 2.72 -24.22 17.23
CA GLY A 68 3.37 -24.94 16.14
C GLY A 68 3.77 -24.05 14.95
N SER A 69 4.00 -24.67 13.79
CA SER A 69 4.30 -23.94 12.56
C SER A 69 3.03 -23.37 11.95
N LYS A 70 3.05 -22.07 11.64
CA LYS A 70 1.93 -21.34 11.05
C LYS A 70 2.40 -20.55 9.83
N GLU A 71 1.58 -20.56 8.78
CA GLU A 71 1.67 -19.63 7.66
C GLU A 71 0.63 -18.52 7.87
N MET A 72 1.05 -17.27 7.73
CA MET A 72 0.19 -16.11 7.92
C MET A 72 0.29 -15.19 6.72
N ARG A 73 -0.85 -14.74 6.20
CA ARG A 73 -0.92 -13.72 5.16
C ARG A 73 -1.37 -12.40 5.77
N VAL A 74 -0.57 -11.35 5.60
CA VAL A 74 -0.90 -9.99 6.01
C VAL A 74 -1.17 -9.16 4.76
N ARG A 75 -2.36 -8.59 4.67
CA ARG A 75 -2.76 -7.72 3.56
C ARG A 75 -2.72 -6.28 4.01
N LEU A 76 -1.97 -5.44 3.30
CA LEU A 76 -1.87 -4.00 3.58
C LEU A 76 -2.85 -3.23 2.70
N GLU A 77 -4.08 -3.03 3.20
CA GLU A 77 -5.16 -2.39 2.44
C GLU A 77 -4.86 -0.95 2.02
N GLY A 78 -4.01 -0.25 2.79
CA GLY A 78 -3.61 1.12 2.50
C GLY A 78 -2.58 1.28 1.37
N TYR A 79 -2.08 0.18 0.79
CA TYR A 79 -0.99 0.19 -0.18
C TYR A 79 -1.30 -0.63 -1.43
N VAL A 80 -0.70 -0.20 -2.54
CA VAL A 80 -0.65 -0.91 -3.84
C VAL A 80 0.79 -0.88 -4.33
N MET A 81 1.26 -2.00 -4.87
CA MET A 81 2.55 -2.08 -5.54
C MET A 81 2.44 -1.54 -6.96
N VAL A 82 3.26 -0.53 -7.28
CA VAL A 82 3.35 0.08 -8.60
C VAL A 82 4.81 0.08 -9.02
N ALA A 83 5.13 -0.57 -10.13
CA ALA A 83 6.50 -0.69 -10.65
C ALA A 83 7.52 -1.18 -9.60
N GLY A 84 7.13 -2.11 -8.72
CA GLY A 84 8.00 -2.65 -7.68
C GLY A 84 8.13 -1.78 -6.43
N HIS A 85 7.41 -0.66 -6.34
CA HIS A 85 7.42 0.23 -5.18
C HIS A 85 6.04 0.27 -4.50
N PRO A 86 5.99 0.25 -3.15
CA PRO A 86 4.74 0.42 -2.42
C PRO A 86 4.28 1.88 -2.49
N VAL A 87 3.06 2.10 -2.99
CA VAL A 87 2.42 3.42 -3.08
C VAL A 87 1.16 3.42 -2.22
N GLY A 88 0.97 4.49 -1.44
CA GLY A 88 -0.23 4.62 -0.62
C GLY A 88 -1.47 4.85 -1.49
N VAL A 89 -2.54 4.10 -1.26
CA VAL A 89 -3.80 4.22 -2.02
C VAL A 89 -4.33 5.66 -1.99
N ALA A 90 -4.26 6.32 -0.82
CA ALA A 90 -4.67 7.72 -0.68
C ALA A 90 -3.85 8.70 -1.54
N GLN A 91 -2.56 8.43 -1.75
CA GLN A 91 -1.72 9.26 -2.63
C GLN A 91 -2.10 9.05 -4.09
N LEU A 92 -2.31 7.79 -4.48
CA LEU A 92 -2.72 7.44 -5.84
C LEU A 92 -4.08 8.05 -6.20
N THR A 93 -5.08 7.93 -5.32
CA THR A 93 -6.41 8.50 -5.53
C THR A 93 -6.38 10.02 -5.60
N GLY A 94 -5.55 10.67 -4.75
CA GLY A 94 -5.33 12.11 -4.80
C GLY A 94 -4.75 12.58 -6.15
N LEU A 95 -3.68 11.92 -6.62
CA LEU A 95 -3.05 12.24 -7.90
C LEU A 95 -4.00 12.06 -9.09
N LEU A 96 -4.76 10.97 -9.12
CA LEU A 96 -5.75 10.72 -10.17
C LEU A 96 -6.88 11.76 -10.15
N SER A 97 -7.35 12.14 -8.97
CA SER A 97 -8.38 13.17 -8.83
C SER A 97 -7.90 14.51 -9.37
N VAL A 98 -6.68 14.93 -9.02
CA VAL A 98 -6.07 16.18 -9.52
C VAL A 98 -5.89 16.12 -11.05
N ALA A 99 -5.39 15.00 -11.59
CA ALA A 99 -5.22 14.82 -13.03
C ALA A 99 -6.56 14.94 -13.79
N LEU A 100 -7.63 14.32 -13.28
CA LEU A 100 -8.96 14.42 -13.88
C LEU A 100 -9.52 15.85 -13.82
N ILE A 101 -9.37 16.54 -12.69
CA ILE A 101 -9.84 17.92 -12.52
C ILE A 101 -9.11 18.86 -13.49
N THR A 102 -7.79 18.71 -13.63
CA THR A 102 -7.00 19.53 -14.56
C THR A 102 -7.37 19.25 -16.02
N ALA A 103 -7.52 17.98 -16.41
CA ALA A 103 -7.96 17.60 -17.75
C ALA A 103 -9.36 18.15 -18.08
N PHE A 104 -10.30 18.03 -17.15
CA PHE A 104 -11.65 18.57 -17.31
C PHE A 104 -11.65 20.10 -17.44
N SER A 105 -10.83 20.78 -16.63
CA SER A 105 -10.69 22.24 -16.68
C SER A 105 -10.11 22.71 -18.03
N VAL A 106 -9.07 22.05 -18.53
CA VAL A 106 -8.49 22.35 -19.86
C VAL A 106 -9.51 22.10 -20.96
N LEU A 107 -10.24 20.98 -20.91
CA LEU A 107 -11.28 20.65 -21.88
C LEU A 107 -12.40 21.70 -21.90
N ALA A 108 -12.85 22.15 -20.74
CA ALA A 108 -13.86 23.21 -20.61
C ALA A 108 -13.38 24.54 -21.21
N LEU A 109 -12.10 24.91 -21.00
CA LEU A 109 -11.52 26.12 -21.60
C LEU A 109 -11.43 26.03 -23.13
N VAL A 110 -11.02 24.87 -23.66
CA VAL A 110 -10.98 24.64 -25.12
C VAL A 110 -12.39 24.71 -25.71
N TYR A 111 -13.37 24.06 -25.07
CA TYR A 111 -14.76 24.09 -25.51
C TYR A 111 -15.35 25.51 -25.50
N LYS A 112 -15.09 26.28 -24.43
CA LYS A 112 -15.49 27.69 -24.34
C LYS A 112 -14.85 28.53 -25.44
N LYS A 113 -13.57 28.31 -25.75
CA LYS A 113 -12.87 29.03 -26.82
C LYS A 113 -13.47 28.74 -28.20
N VAL A 114 -13.73 27.47 -28.52
CA VAL A 114 -14.31 27.05 -29.82
C VAL A 114 -15.74 27.55 -30.00
N THR A 115 -16.55 27.53 -28.95
CA THR A 115 -17.93 28.04 -29.02
C THR A 115 -17.96 29.57 -29.13
N SER A 116 -17.03 30.27 -28.48
CA SER A 116 -16.90 31.73 -28.58
C SER A 116 -16.51 32.19 -29.99
N THR A 117 -15.56 31.54 -30.65
CA THR A 117 -15.17 31.90 -32.03
C THR A 117 -16.28 31.67 -33.04
N ARG A 118 -17.01 30.54 -32.93
CA ARG A 118 -18.20 30.27 -33.77
C ARG A 118 -19.32 31.29 -33.60
N ARG A 119 -19.44 31.92 -32.42
CA ARG A 119 -20.47 32.94 -32.18
C ARG A 119 -20.13 34.26 -32.86
N VAL A 120 -18.86 34.63 -32.94
CA VAL A 120 -18.38 35.86 -33.62
C VAL A 120 -18.54 35.76 -35.14
N GLU A 121 -18.26 34.60 -35.73
CA GLU A 121 -18.37 34.38 -37.18
C GLU A 121 -19.82 34.43 -37.70
N LYS A 122 -20.81 34.10 -36.86
CA LYS A 122 -22.25 34.19 -37.21
C LYS A 122 -22.85 35.60 -37.10
N SER A 123 -22.12 36.58 -36.59
CA SER A 123 -22.58 37.96 -36.40
C SER A 123 -22.01 38.97 -37.40
N LEU A 124 -21.20 38.50 -38.34
CA LEU A 124 -20.72 39.23 -39.53
C LEU A 124 -21.54 38.81 -40.75
#